data_AF-A0A9D1GNM7-F1
#
_entry.id   AF-A0A9D1GNM7-F1
#
_cell.length_a   1.000
_cell.length_b   1.000
_cell.length_c   1.000
_cell.angle_alpha   90.00
_cell.angle_beta   90.00
_cell.angle_gamma   90.00
#
_symmetry.space_group_name_H-M   'P 1'
#
loop_
_entity.id
_entity.type
_entity.pdbx_description
1 polymer ?
#
loop_
_entity_poly.entity_id
_entity_poly.type
_entity_poly.pdbx_seq_one_letter_code
_entity_poly.pdbx_strand_id
1 'polypeptide(L)'
;MKVFLLAVAVVALCVFGLCFNIIFRKKDFPHYDVGSNEEMRKRGIRCYKDVDAELHSKKCSGNYSEACKECKLYESGSNSRTA
;
A
#
# COMPACT_ATOMS: atom_id res chain seq x y z
N MET A 1 19.80 36.83 -14.28
CA MET A 1 18.35 36.81 -14.02
C MET A 1 17.57 35.85 -14.95
N LYS A 2 17.71 35.92 -16.28
CA LYS A 2 17.01 35.00 -17.22
C LYS A 2 17.24 33.51 -16.96
N VAL A 3 18.49 33.11 -16.70
CA VAL A 3 18.85 31.71 -16.44
C VAL A 3 18.24 31.21 -15.13
N PHE A 4 18.19 32.07 -14.11
CA PHE A 4 17.60 31.74 -12.81
C PHE A 4 16.09 31.49 -12.92
N LEU A 5 15.37 32.35 -13.65
CA LEU A 5 13.94 32.15 -13.91
C LEU A 5 13.67 30.87 -14.69
N LEU A 6 14.54 30.54 -15.66
CA LEU A 6 14.41 29.31 -16.44
C LEU A 6 14.66 28.06 -15.57
N ALA A 7 15.65 28.10 -14.68
CA ALA A 7 15.89 27.02 -13.72
C ALA A 7 14.69 26.79 -12.78
N VAL A 8 14.11 27.86 -12.24
CA VAL A 8 12.90 27.78 -11.38
C VAL A 8 11.73 27.17 -12.14
N ALA A 9 11.50 27.57 -13.39
CA ALA A 9 10.43 27.02 -14.22
C ALA A 9 10.60 25.50 -14.46
N VAL A 10 11.83 25.05 -14.72
CA VAL A 10 12.13 23.62 -14.91
C VAL A 10 11.89 22.83 -13.62
N VAL A 11 12.37 23.32 -12.47
CA VAL A 11 12.16 22.64 -11.18
C VAL A 11 10.68 22.55 -10.85
N ALA A 12 9.92 23.63 -11.06
CA ALA A 12 8.47 23.61 -10.86
C ALA A 12 7.80 22.53 -11.73
N LEU A 13 8.16 22.43 -13.01
CA LEU A 13 7.62 21.43 -13.93
C LEU A 13 7.96 20.00 -13.47
N CYS A 14 9.18 19.75 -13.00
CA CYS A 14 9.58 18.45 -12.43
C CYS A 14 8.73 18.08 -11.20
N VAL A 15 8.55 19.00 -10.26
CA VAL A 15 7.73 18.77 -9.05
C VAL A 15 6.26 18.51 -9.42
N PHE A 16 5.71 19.28 -10.36
CA PHE A 16 4.37 19.04 -10.89
C PHE A 16 4.24 17.66 -11.56
N GLY A 17 5.24 17.24 -12.33
CA GLY A 17 5.27 15.92 -12.97
C GLY A 17 5.26 14.76 -11.97
N LEU A 18 6.03 14.88 -10.87
CA LEU A 18 6.06 13.88 -9.80
C LEU A 18 4.70 13.78 -9.09
N CYS A 19 4.06 14.91 -8.79
CA CYS A 19 2.79 14.95 -8.08
C CYS A 19 1.57 14.62 -8.98
N PHE A 20 1.67 14.80 -10.30
CA PHE A 20 0.58 14.56 -11.24
C PHE A 20 0.05 13.12 -11.19
N ASN A 21 0.92 12.12 -11.00
CA ASN A 21 0.51 10.72 -10.92
C ASN A 21 -0.33 10.41 -9.66
N ILE A 22 -0.13 11.15 -8.57
CA ILE A 22 -0.87 10.98 -7.32
C ILE A 22 -2.19 11.75 -7.40
N ILE A 23 -2.15 13.02 -7.83
CA ILE A 23 -3.32 13.93 -7.82
C ILE A 23 -4.30 13.60 -8.95
N PHE A 24 -3.81 13.43 -10.19
CA PHE A 24 -4.69 13.22 -11.36
C PHE A 24 -5.02 11.76 -11.60
N ARG A 25 -4.05 10.84 -11.41
CA ARG A 25 -4.28 9.41 -11.70
C ARG A 25 -4.83 8.63 -10.52
N LYS A 26 -4.95 9.25 -9.33
CA LYS A 26 -5.43 8.61 -8.08
C LYS A 26 -4.89 7.18 -7.92
N LYS A 27 -3.63 6.98 -8.30
CA LYS A 27 -2.98 5.69 -8.12
C LYS A 27 -2.50 5.66 -6.69
N ASP A 28 -3.05 4.75 -5.91
CA ASP A 28 -2.52 4.46 -4.59
C ASP A 28 -1.04 4.08 -4.72
N PHE A 29 -0.27 4.44 -3.69
CA PHE A 29 1.10 3.96 -3.62
C PHE A 29 1.08 2.43 -3.60
N PRO A 30 1.95 1.76 -4.37
CA PRO A 30 1.99 0.31 -4.40
C PRO A 30 2.20 -0.23 -2.99
N HIS A 31 1.31 -1.13 -2.56
CA HIS A 31 1.44 -1.81 -1.27
C HIS A 31 2.63 -2.78 -1.33
N TYR A 32 3.74 -2.42 -0.67
CA TYR A 32 4.92 -3.27 -0.54
C TYR A 32 4.82 -4.27 0.62
N ASP A 33 3.85 -4.09 1.50
CA ASP A 33 3.58 -5.03 2.58
C ASP A 33 3.01 -6.34 2.01
N VAL A 34 3.70 -7.45 2.25
CA VAL A 34 3.31 -8.79 1.76
C VAL A 34 1.88 -9.17 2.18
N GLY A 35 1.46 -8.77 3.38
CA GLY A 35 0.15 -9.09 3.92
C GLY A 35 -1.03 -8.33 3.30
N SER A 36 -0.81 -7.10 2.82
CA SER A 36 -1.86 -6.28 2.22
C SER A 36 -1.85 -6.27 0.70
N ASN A 37 -0.83 -6.85 0.06
CA ASN A 37 -0.73 -6.92 -1.39
C ASN A 37 -1.37 -8.21 -1.95
N GLU A 38 -2.54 -8.06 -2.58
CA GLU A 38 -3.26 -9.19 -3.17
C GLU A 38 -2.51 -9.85 -4.34
N GLU A 39 -1.75 -9.07 -5.11
CA GLU A 39 -0.95 -9.61 -6.23
C GLU A 39 0.20 -10.50 -5.73
N MET A 40 0.78 -10.19 -4.57
CA MET A 40 1.77 -11.06 -3.92
C MET A 40 1.11 -12.33 -3.38
N ARG A 41 -0.09 -12.22 -2.80
CA ARG A 41 -0.87 -13.37 -2.33
C ARG A 41 -1.23 -14.35 -3.45
N LYS A 42 -1.66 -13.84 -4.62
CA LYS A 42 -1.93 -14.66 -5.83
C LYS A 42 -0.70 -15.43 -6.32
N ARG A 43 0.51 -14.89 -6.08
CA ARG A 43 1.79 -15.53 -6.41
C ARG A 43 2.26 -16.50 -5.33
N GLY A 44 1.48 -16.72 -4.27
CA GLY A 44 1.83 -17.62 -3.16
C GLY A 44 2.73 -16.98 -2.09
N ILE A 45 3.03 -15.69 -2.20
CA ILE A 45 3.83 -14.98 -1.20
C ILE A 45 2.87 -14.48 -0.12
N ARG A 46 2.83 -15.18 1.02
CA ARG A 46 1.97 -14.86 2.18
C ARG A 46 2.79 -14.38 3.36
N CYS A 47 2.16 -13.62 4.24
CA CYS A 47 2.76 -13.20 5.50
C CYS A 47 3.03 -14.43 6.38
N TYR A 48 4.21 -14.51 7.01
CA TYR A 48 4.59 -15.66 7.85
C TYR A 48 3.56 -15.96 8.95
N LYS A 49 3.02 -14.92 9.61
CA LYS A 49 2.05 -15.11 10.71
C LYS A 49 0.68 -15.61 10.25
N ASP A 50 0.32 -15.39 8.98
CA ASP A 50 -0.87 -15.97 8.36
C ASP A 50 -0.72 -17.49 8.24
N VAL A 51 0.44 -17.92 7.74
CA VAL A 51 0.81 -19.34 7.60
C VAL A 51 0.91 -20.01 8.97
N ASP A 52 1.50 -19.34 9.96
CA ASP A 52 1.60 -19.81 11.33
C ASP A 52 0.22 -19.97 12.00
N ALA A 53 -0.67 -19.01 11.81
CA ALA A 53 -2.04 -19.08 12.32
C ALA A 53 -2.83 -20.25 11.69
N GLU A 54 -2.69 -20.45 10.37
CA GLU A 54 -3.30 -21.58 9.66
C GLU A 54 -2.77 -22.93 10.18
N LEU A 55 -1.45 -23.04 10.36
CA LEU A 55 -0.82 -24.24 10.91
C LEU A 55 -1.32 -24.57 12.33
N HIS A 56 -1.56 -23.52 13.13
CA HIS A 56 -2.12 -23.64 14.48
C HIS A 56 -3.65 -23.70 14.52
N SER A 57 -4.33 -23.86 13.38
CA SER A 57 -5.80 -23.87 13.28
C SER A 57 -6.48 -22.64 13.91
N LYS A 58 -5.75 -21.53 14.01
CA LYS A 58 -6.25 -20.25 14.49
C LYS A 58 -6.89 -19.52 13.32
N LYS A 59 -8.21 -19.31 13.38
CA LYS A 59 -8.92 -18.52 12.37
C LYS A 59 -8.69 -17.03 12.61
N CYS A 60 -8.22 -16.32 11.60
CA CYS A 60 -8.19 -14.85 11.60
C CYS A 60 -9.61 -14.30 11.43
N SER A 61 -10.47 -14.44 12.45
CA SER A 61 -11.80 -13.80 12.50
C SER A 61 -11.75 -12.58 13.42
N GLY A 62 -12.36 -11.48 12.96
CA GLY A 62 -12.29 -10.17 13.58
C GLY A 62 -12.46 -10.20 15.11
N ASN A 63 -11.47 -9.60 15.78
CA ASN A 63 -11.23 -9.45 17.23
C ASN A 63 -10.19 -10.37 17.90
N TYR A 64 -9.80 -11.53 17.36
CA TYR A 64 -8.99 -12.50 18.15
C TYR A 64 -7.71 -13.04 17.52
N SER A 65 -6.94 -12.22 16.80
CA SER A 65 -5.56 -12.61 16.52
C SER A 65 -4.66 -11.39 16.30
N GLU A 66 -3.88 -11.04 17.32
CA GLU A 66 -2.80 -10.05 17.18
C GLU A 66 -1.79 -10.48 16.11
N ALA A 67 -1.58 -11.79 15.96
CA ALA A 67 -0.76 -12.35 14.89
C ALA A 67 -1.29 -12.02 13.48
N CYS A 68 -2.62 -11.97 13.29
CA CYS A 68 -3.23 -11.61 12.01
C CYS A 68 -3.37 -10.08 11.81
N LYS A 69 -3.44 -9.28 12.89
CA LYS A 69 -3.45 -7.81 12.82
C LYS A 69 -2.15 -7.26 12.22
N GLU A 70 -1.01 -7.82 12.62
CA GLU A 70 0.28 -7.39 12.11
C GLU A 70 0.47 -7.66 10.61
N CYS A 71 -0.22 -8.66 10.06
CA CYS A 71 -0.22 -8.93 8.63
C CYS A 71 -1.29 -8.14 7.84
N LYS A 72 -2.02 -7.19 8.46
CA LYS A 72 -3.09 -6.37 7.84
C LYS A 72 -4.13 -7.16 7.02
N LEU A 73 -4.34 -8.45 7.33
CA LEU A 73 -5.25 -9.32 6.58
C LEU A 73 -6.71 -8.84 6.64
N TYR A 74 -7.07 -8.09 7.69
CA TYR A 74 -8.42 -7.56 7.91
C TYR A 74 -8.79 -6.37 7.01
N GLU A 75 -7.83 -5.68 6.39
CA GLU A 75 -8.16 -4.55 5.51
C GLU A 75 -8.84 -5.00 4.21
N SER A 76 -8.61 -6.24 3.77
CA SER A 76 -9.23 -6.79 2.54
C SER A 76 -10.73 -7.08 2.64
N GLY A 77 -11.34 -7.01 3.83
CA GLY A 77 -12.77 -7.30 4.06
C GLY A 77 -13.60 -6.13 4.62
N SER A 78 -12.97 -5.00 4.94
CA SER A 78 -13.63 -3.84 5.54
C SER A 78 -13.44 -2.61 4.66
N ASN A 79 -14.20 -2.58 3.56
CA ASN A 79 -14.89 -1.38 3.08
C ASN A 79 -14.09 -0.07 3.07
N SER A 80 -13.58 0.30 1.89
CA SER A 80 -13.81 1.63 1.30
C SER A 80 -14.11 2.75 2.31
N ARG A 81 -13.07 3.44 2.80
CA ARG A 81 -13.12 4.85 3.23
C ARG A 81 -11.76 5.46 2.85
N THR A 82 -11.63 6.06 1.66
CA THR A 82 -12.06 7.40 1.25
C THR A 82 -11.27 8.51 1.93
N ALA A 83 -10.44 9.17 1.11
CA ALA A 83 -9.67 10.40 1.31
C ALA A 83 -8.44 10.30 2.22
#